data_AF-A0A844EHE3-F1
#
_entry.id   AF-A0A844EHE3-F1
#
_cell.length_a   1.000
_cell.length_b   1.000
_cell.length_c   1.000
_cell.angle_alpha   90.00
_cell.angle_beta   90.00
_cell.angle_gamma   90.00
#
_symmetry.space_group_name_H-M   'P 1'
#
loop_
_entity.id
_entity.type
_entity.pdbx_description
1 polymer ?
#
loop_
_entity_poly.entity_id
_entity_poly.type
_entity_poly.pdbx_seq_one_letter_code
_entity_poly.pdbx_strand_id
1 'polypeptide(L)'
;MKYSKTIAKMHQFVDAGIVPGVSFGILDNDEEITDYFGQQELVPHRIALHPGELYDLASLTKVVGTTNLILRLLVTGKISLDESLSDYLPEWQSPQVTIRHLLTHTSDIVGYIPNRNQLPKDQLMSALLQLKS
;
A
#
# COMPACT_ATOMS: atom_id res chain seq x y z
N MET A 1 -20.06 -9.55 -23.81
CA MET A 1 -18.80 -9.51 -23.04
C MET A 1 -18.99 -10.20 -21.70
N LYS A 2 -18.03 -11.03 -21.29
CA LYS A 2 -18.07 -11.86 -20.06
C LYS A 2 -18.28 -11.04 -18.79
N TYR A 3 -17.73 -9.83 -18.74
CA TYR A 3 -17.70 -8.96 -17.55
C TYR A 3 -18.66 -7.77 -17.59
N SER A 4 -19.69 -7.80 -18.45
CA SER A 4 -20.60 -6.65 -18.65
C SER A 4 -21.28 -6.17 -17.36
N LYS A 5 -21.68 -7.09 -16.47
CA LYS A 5 -22.30 -6.74 -15.18
C LYS A 5 -21.32 -6.04 -14.24
N THR A 6 -20.05 -6.45 -14.23
CA THR A 6 -19.00 -5.84 -13.41
C THR A 6 -18.69 -4.43 -13.90
N ILE A 7 -18.52 -4.25 -15.21
CA ILE A 7 -18.28 -2.95 -15.85
C ILE A 7 -19.45 -1.99 -15.57
N ALA A 8 -20.68 -2.45 -15.76
CA ALA A 8 -21.87 -1.65 -15.45
C ALA A 8 -21.92 -1.22 -13.97
N LYS A 9 -21.47 -2.08 -13.04
CA LYS A 9 -21.42 -1.75 -11.62
C LYS A 9 -20.36 -0.70 -11.29
N MET A 10 -19.21 -0.73 -11.97
CA MET A 10 -18.17 0.30 -11.83
C MET A 10 -18.69 1.67 -12.32
N HIS A 11 -19.40 1.71 -13.45
CA HIS A 11 -20.02 2.95 -13.93
C HIS A 11 -21.10 3.45 -12.96
N GLN A 12 -21.91 2.54 -12.41
CA GLN A 12 -22.92 2.90 -11.41
C GLN A 12 -22.31 3.57 -10.17
N PHE A 13 -21.09 3.23 -9.75
CA PHE A 13 -20.43 3.92 -8.63
C PHE A 13 -20.11 5.39 -8.94
N VAL A 14 -19.74 5.69 -10.19
CA VAL A 14 -19.53 7.06 -10.66
C VAL A 14 -20.86 7.79 -10.77
N ASP A 15 -21.85 7.19 -11.41
CA ASP A 15 -23.19 7.80 -11.61
C ASP A 15 -23.89 8.09 -10.27
N ALA A 16 -23.70 7.23 -9.27
CA ALA A 16 -24.22 7.40 -7.92
C ALA A 16 -23.38 8.38 -7.06
N GLY A 17 -22.27 8.92 -7.57
CA GLY A 17 -21.40 9.84 -6.85
C GLY A 17 -20.62 9.21 -5.68
N ILE A 18 -20.45 7.89 -5.67
CA ILE A 18 -19.66 7.17 -4.65
C ILE A 18 -18.17 7.46 -4.85
N VAL A 19 -17.73 7.52 -6.11
CA VAL A 19 -16.39 7.92 -6.52
C VAL A 19 -16.48 8.90 -7.69
N PRO A 20 -15.52 9.82 -7.86
CA PRO A 20 -15.55 10.80 -8.95
C PRO A 20 -15.31 10.17 -10.32
N GLY A 21 -14.49 9.13 -10.37
CA GLY A 21 -14.13 8.40 -11.58
C GLY A 21 -13.43 7.09 -11.24
N VAL A 22 -13.35 6.20 -12.24
CA VAL A 22 -12.72 4.88 -12.15
C VAL A 22 -11.89 4.62 -13.40
N SER A 23 -10.70 4.07 -13.23
CA SER A 23 -9.91 3.42 -14.29
C SER A 23 -9.70 1.98 -13.86
N PHE A 24 -9.92 1.02 -14.74
CA PHE A 24 -9.81 -0.39 -14.39
C PHE A 24 -9.27 -1.25 -15.53
N GLY A 25 -8.66 -2.37 -15.15
CA GLY A 25 -8.25 -3.45 -16.04
C GLY A 25 -8.79 -4.78 -15.51
N ILE A 26 -9.33 -5.61 -16.39
CA ILE A 26 -9.74 -6.99 -16.12
C ILE A 26 -8.84 -7.89 -16.96
N LEU A 27 -8.06 -8.74 -16.29
CA LEU A 27 -7.18 -9.72 -16.91
C LEU A 27 -7.78 -11.11 -16.68
N ASP A 28 -8.07 -11.82 -17.76
CA ASP A 28 -8.65 -13.17 -17.73
C ASP A 28 -8.03 -14.05 -18.83
N ASN A 29 -7.03 -14.84 -18.46
CA ASN A 29 -6.17 -15.57 -19.39
C ASN A 29 -5.55 -14.60 -20.40
N ASP A 30 -5.87 -14.76 -21.69
CA ASP A 30 -5.39 -13.92 -22.78
C ASP A 30 -6.31 -12.71 -23.06
N GLU A 31 -7.44 -12.58 -22.35
CA GLU A 31 -8.36 -11.44 -22.48
C GLU A 31 -7.94 -10.32 -21.53
N GLU A 32 -7.65 -9.14 -22.08
CA GLU A 32 -7.45 -7.89 -21.35
C GLU A 32 -8.56 -6.90 -21.74
N ILE A 33 -9.31 -6.43 -20.73
CA ILE A 33 -10.29 -5.36 -20.89
C ILE A 33 -9.86 -4.20 -20.03
N THR A 34 -9.59 -3.06 -20.64
CA THR A 34 -9.31 -1.80 -19.93
C THR A 34 -10.36 -0.76 -20.30
N ASP A 35 -10.78 0.02 -19.31
CA ASP A 35 -11.71 1.14 -19.53
C ASP A 35 -11.54 2.17 -18.40
N TYR A 36 -12.13 3.34 -18.62
CA TYR A 36 -12.18 4.42 -17.64
C TYR A 36 -13.48 5.22 -17.79
N PHE A 37 -13.99 5.74 -16.67
CA PHE A 37 -15.23 6.50 -16.66
C PHE A 37 -15.26 7.53 -15.53
N GLY A 38 -15.86 8.69 -15.79
CA GLY A 38 -16.06 9.74 -14.79
C GLY A 38 -15.08 10.91 -14.90
N GLN A 39 -14.72 11.46 -13.75
CA GLN A 39 -13.93 12.69 -13.62
C GLN A 39 -12.70 12.42 -12.75
N GLN A 40 -11.56 13.01 -13.11
CA GLN A 40 -10.35 12.98 -12.28
C GLN A 40 -10.32 14.14 -11.27
N GLU A 41 -11.02 15.24 -11.58
CA GLU A 41 -11.15 16.40 -10.72
C GLU A 41 -12.62 16.82 -10.68
N LEU A 42 -13.14 17.07 -9.47
CA LEU A 42 -14.47 17.67 -9.28
C LEU A 42 -14.38 19.15 -8.89
N VAL A 43 -13.31 19.53 -8.19
CA VAL A 43 -13.03 20.88 -7.70
C VAL A 43 -11.52 21.13 -7.73
N PRO A 44 -11.08 22.36 -8.06
CA PRO A 44 -11.88 23.51 -8.46
C PRO A 44 -12.47 23.41 -9.88
N HIS A 45 -11.96 22.53 -10.73
CA HIS A 45 -12.46 22.30 -12.07
C HIS A 45 -13.07 20.91 -12.20
N ARG A 46 -14.04 20.77 -13.09
CA ARG A 46 -14.60 19.47 -13.44
C ARG A 46 -13.86 18.94 -14.66
N ILE A 47 -12.84 18.11 -14.42
CA ILE A 47 -11.96 17.59 -15.47
C ILE A 47 -12.33 16.13 -15.73
N ALA A 48 -12.68 15.85 -16.98
CA ALA A 48 -12.97 14.49 -17.43
C ALA A 48 -11.74 13.60 -17.20
N LEU A 49 -11.98 12.38 -16.75
CA LEU A 49 -10.92 11.39 -16.62
C LEU A 49 -10.39 11.02 -18.02
N HIS A 50 -9.08 10.85 -18.12
CA HIS A 50 -8.43 10.41 -19.35
C HIS A 50 -7.47 9.24 -19.06
N PRO A 51 -7.11 8.44 -20.08
CA PRO A 51 -6.27 7.27 -19.86
C PRO A 51 -4.83 7.69 -19.55
N GLY A 52 -4.14 6.88 -18.76
CA GLY A 52 -2.75 7.13 -18.36
C GLY A 52 -2.57 8.01 -17.12
N GLU A 53 -3.65 8.31 -16.40
CA GLU A 53 -3.60 9.05 -15.15
C GLU A 53 -2.81 8.31 -14.05
N LEU A 54 -2.20 9.10 -13.16
CA LEU A 54 -1.42 8.59 -12.02
C LEU A 54 -2.28 8.56 -10.76
N TYR A 55 -2.20 7.44 -10.04
CA TYR A 55 -2.94 7.22 -8.79
C TYR A 55 -2.00 7.02 -7.61
N ASP A 56 -2.36 7.58 -6.45
CA ASP A 56 -1.74 7.19 -5.19
C ASP A 56 -2.17 5.75 -4.85
N LEU A 57 -1.20 4.85 -4.78
CA LEU A 57 -1.43 3.43 -4.53
C LEU A 57 -1.64 3.13 -3.03
N ALA A 58 -1.36 4.09 -2.14
CA ALA A 58 -1.49 3.93 -0.70
C ALA A 58 -0.90 2.59 -0.22
N SER A 59 -1.70 1.76 0.45
CA SER A 59 -1.24 0.46 0.96
C SER A 59 -0.86 -0.56 -0.12
N LEU A 60 -1.31 -0.40 -1.37
CA LEU A 60 -0.88 -1.28 -2.47
C LEU A 60 0.63 -1.15 -2.73
N THR A 61 1.25 -0.01 -2.37
CA THR A 61 2.70 0.20 -2.37
C THR A 61 3.47 -0.91 -1.63
N LYS A 62 2.90 -1.47 -0.56
CA LYS A 62 3.52 -2.57 0.18
C LYS A 62 3.72 -3.79 -0.72
N VAL A 63 2.69 -4.17 -1.47
CA VAL A 63 2.71 -5.36 -2.33
C VAL A 63 3.56 -5.13 -3.57
N VAL A 64 3.36 -4.01 -4.28
CA VAL A 64 4.04 -3.76 -5.56
C VAL A 64 5.49 -3.30 -5.39
N GLY A 65 5.83 -2.63 -4.28
CA GLY A 65 7.17 -2.11 -4.02
C GLY A 65 7.87 -2.84 -2.89
N THR A 66 7.42 -2.65 -1.65
CA THR A 66 8.13 -3.10 -0.44
C THR A 66 8.38 -4.60 -0.43
N THR A 67 7.37 -5.42 -0.70
CA THR A 67 7.47 -6.88 -0.73
C THR A 67 8.45 -7.35 -1.79
N ASN A 68 8.45 -6.75 -3.00
CA ASN A 68 9.39 -7.12 -4.05
C ASN A 68 10.85 -6.84 -3.67
N LEU A 69 11.12 -5.71 -3.00
CA LEU A 69 12.46 -5.41 -2.49
C LEU A 69 12.90 -6.41 -1.41
N ILE A 70 12.01 -6.77 -0.49
CA ILE A 70 12.27 -7.77 0.54
C ILE A 70 12.54 -9.15 -0.09
N LEU A 71 11.74 -9.59 -1.06
CA LEU A 71 11.96 -10.85 -1.78
C LEU A 71 13.33 -10.88 -2.49
N ARG A 72 13.75 -9.75 -3.08
CA ARG A 72 15.08 -9.64 -3.67
C ARG A 72 16.20 -9.78 -2.63
N LEU A 73 16.04 -9.17 -1.46
CA LEU A 73 17.00 -9.30 -0.36
C LEU A 73 17.06 -10.74 0.17
N LEU A 74 15.93 -11.43 0.24
CA LEU A 74 15.87 -12.86 0.61
C LEU A 74 16.61 -13.73 -0.41
N VAL A 75 16.33 -13.58 -1.70
CA VAL A 75 16.97 -14.38 -2.77
C VAL A 75 18.48 -14.14 -2.85
N THR A 76 18.93 -12.93 -2.51
CA THR A 76 20.36 -12.58 -2.50
C THR A 76 21.06 -12.90 -1.16
N GLY A 77 20.35 -13.53 -0.21
CA GLY A 77 20.90 -13.92 1.09
C GLY A 77 21.30 -12.73 1.96
N LYS A 78 20.70 -11.55 1.73
CA LYS A 78 20.98 -10.33 2.51
C LYS A 78 20.13 -10.22 3.77
N ILE A 79 18.96 -10.88 3.77
CA ILE A 79 18.11 -11.03 4.95
C ILE A 79 17.56 -12.46 5.01
N SER A 80 17.07 -12.86 6.18
CA SER A 80 16.30 -14.08 6.42
C SER A 80 14.97 -13.75 7.09
N LEU A 81 13.93 -14.55 6.82
CA LEU A 81 12.59 -14.31 7.39
C LEU A 81 12.55 -14.55 8.91
N ASP A 82 13.38 -15.47 9.40
CA ASP A 82 13.33 -15.93 10.79
C ASP A 82 14.46 -15.34 11.65
N GLU A 83 15.29 -14.47 11.08
CA GLU A 83 16.28 -13.67 11.82
C GLU A 83 15.62 -12.50 12.55
N SER A 84 16.26 -12.07 13.63
CA SER A 84 15.77 -10.96 14.44
C SER A 84 15.84 -9.67 13.65
N LEU A 85 14.85 -8.79 13.80
CA LEU A 85 14.94 -7.43 13.27
C LEU A 85 16.17 -6.71 13.83
N SER A 86 16.53 -6.98 15.09
CA SER A 86 17.69 -6.37 15.76
C SER A 86 19.02 -6.75 15.11
N ASP A 87 19.09 -7.83 14.33
CA ASP A 87 20.29 -8.21 13.57
C ASP A 87 20.57 -7.21 12.42
N TYR A 88 19.52 -6.54 11.92
CA TYR A 88 19.60 -5.55 10.85
C TYR A 88 19.39 -4.11 11.30
N LEU A 89 18.67 -3.91 12.41
CA LEU A 89 18.37 -2.62 13.02
C LEU A 89 18.67 -2.70 14.52
N PRO A 90 19.96 -2.58 14.93
CA PRO A 90 20.40 -2.84 16.31
C PRO A 90 19.74 -1.95 17.38
N GLU A 91 19.22 -0.79 16.99
CA GLU A 91 18.50 0.14 17.88
C GLU A 91 17.09 -0.34 18.25
N TRP A 92 16.59 -1.38 17.57
CA TRP A 92 15.29 -1.98 17.86
C TRP A 92 15.30 -2.76 19.18
N GLN A 93 14.32 -2.48 20.05
CA GLN A 93 14.31 -2.95 21.43
C GLN A 93 13.76 -4.37 21.63
N SER A 94 13.05 -4.93 20.65
CA SER A 94 12.32 -6.20 20.78
C SER A 94 12.93 -7.29 19.89
N PRO A 95 13.98 -8.00 20.35
CA PRO A 95 14.74 -8.95 19.53
C PRO A 95 13.93 -10.19 19.11
N GLN A 96 12.78 -10.47 19.75
CA GLN A 96 11.84 -11.51 19.35
C GLN A 96 11.10 -11.21 18.04
N VAL A 97 11.08 -9.94 17.60
CA VAL A 97 10.45 -9.55 16.34
C VAL A 97 11.36 -9.97 15.19
N THR A 98 10.83 -10.76 14.26
CA THR A 98 11.54 -11.18 13.06
C THR A 98 11.05 -10.41 11.83
N ILE A 99 11.78 -10.51 10.71
CA ILE A 99 11.32 -9.97 9.43
C ILE A 99 9.96 -10.55 9.02
N ARG A 100 9.73 -11.85 9.26
CA ARG A 100 8.45 -12.52 9.02
C ARG A 100 7.31 -11.81 9.76
N HIS A 101 7.47 -11.54 11.06
CA HIS A 101 6.45 -10.89 11.87
C HIS A 101 6.02 -9.52 11.31
N LEU A 102 6.97 -8.74 10.78
CA LEU A 102 6.67 -7.44 10.16
C LEU A 102 5.86 -7.61 8.87
N LEU A 103 6.25 -8.56 8.01
CA LEU A 103 5.59 -8.80 6.72
C LEU A 103 4.18 -9.36 6.88
N THR A 104 3.90 -10.07 7.97
CA THR A 104 2.60 -10.71 8.23
C THR A 104 1.74 -9.95 9.22
N HIS A 105 2.19 -8.81 9.73
CA HIS A 105 1.49 -8.04 10.78
C HIS A 105 1.24 -8.85 12.06
N THR A 106 2.19 -9.68 12.47
CA THR A 106 2.09 -10.53 13.68
C THR A 106 3.21 -10.25 14.68
N SER A 107 3.75 -9.03 14.67
CA SER A 107 4.83 -8.61 15.55
C SER A 107 4.36 -8.05 16.88
N ASP A 108 3.05 -7.97 17.14
CA ASP A 108 2.44 -7.33 18.33
C ASP A 108 2.89 -5.87 18.60
N ILE A 109 3.50 -5.22 17.60
CA ILE A 109 3.96 -3.82 17.73
C ILE A 109 2.75 -2.90 17.79
N VAL A 110 2.61 -2.18 18.90
CA VAL A 110 1.57 -1.15 19.06
C VAL A 110 2.05 0.16 18.44
N GLY A 111 1.60 0.47 17.23
CA GLY A 111 2.06 1.63 16.44
C GLY A 111 1.61 3.02 16.93
N TYR A 112 0.99 3.15 18.11
CA TYR A 112 0.51 4.43 18.62
C TYR A 112 1.65 5.25 19.21
N ILE A 113 1.82 6.49 18.72
CA ILE A 113 2.77 7.47 19.24
C ILE A 113 1.99 8.75 19.60
N PRO A 114 2.06 9.23 20.86
CA PRO A 114 1.41 10.48 21.25
C PRO A 114 1.93 11.67 20.44
N ASN A 115 1.02 12.52 19.94
CA ASN A 115 1.35 13.72 19.16
C ASN A 115 2.27 13.45 17.94
N ARG A 116 2.17 12.26 17.34
CA ARG A 116 3.04 11.78 16.24
C ARG A 116 3.21 12.77 15.09
N ASN A 117 2.15 13.52 14.77
CA ASN A 117 2.14 14.46 13.65
C ASN A 117 2.82 15.80 13.99
N GLN A 118 3.07 16.08 15.27
CA GLN A 118 3.76 17.27 15.76
C GLN A 118 5.24 17.01 16.08
N LEU A 119 5.70 15.75 16.09
CA LEU A 119 7.08 15.40 16.41
C LEU A 119 8.03 15.77 15.24
N PRO A 120 9.16 16.45 15.52
CA PRO A 120 10.27 16.57 14.58
C PRO A 120 10.84 15.19 14.23
N LYS A 121 11.53 15.11 13.08
CA LYS A 121 12.11 13.86 12.55
C LYS A 121 12.84 13.04 13.62
N ASP A 122 13.79 13.64 14.35
CA ASP A 122 14.65 12.90 15.27
C ASP A 122 13.86 12.35 16.47
N GLN A 123 12.86 13.11 16.95
CA GLN A 123 11.98 12.68 18.03
C GLN A 123 11.04 11.57 17.56
N LEU A 124 10.49 11.68 16.35
CA LEU A 124 9.64 10.64 15.76
C LEU A 124 10.43 9.34 15.53
N MET A 125 11.64 9.43 14.99
CA MET A 125 12.52 8.28 14.81
C MET A 125 12.84 7.61 16.15
N SER A 126 13.17 8.40 17.17
CA SER A 126 13.40 7.88 18.53
C SER A 126 12.15 7.19 19.07
N ALA A 127 10.96 7.77 18.91
CA ALA A 127 9.70 7.19 19.35
C ALA A 127 9.37 5.87 18.62
N LEU A 128 9.63 5.79 17.32
CA LEU A 128 9.43 4.58 16.51
C LEU A 128 10.33 3.43 16.97
N LEU A 129 11.61 3.70 17.25
CA LEU A 129 12.56 2.69 17.71
C LEU A 129 12.27 2.18 19.12
N GLN A 130 11.51 2.95 19.91
CA GLN A 130 11.09 2.58 21.27
C GLN A 130 9.73 1.87 21.32
N LEU A 131 9.08 1.65 20.16
CA LEU A 131 7.86 0.85 20.10
C LEU A 131 8.15 -0.58 20.56
N LYS A 132 7.22 -1.13 21.34
CA LYS A 132 7.33 -2.49 21.87
C LYS A 132 6.38 -3.42 21.13
N SER A 133 6.90 -4.61 20.87
CA SER A 133 6.13 -5.83 20.64
C SER A 133 5.69 -6.42 21.97
#